data_AF-A0A679FRN0-F1
#
_entry.id   AF-A0A679FRN0-F1
#
_cell.length_a   1.000
_cell.length_b   1.000
_cell.length_c   1.000
_cell.angle_alpha   90.00
_cell.angle_beta   90.00
_cell.angle_gamma   90.00
#
_symmetry.space_group_name_H-M   'P 1'
#
loop_
_entity.id
_entity.type
_entity.pdbx_description
1 polymer ?
#
loop_
_entity_poly.entity_id
_entity_poly.type
_entity_poly.pdbx_seq_one_letter_code
_entity_poly.pdbx_strand_id
1 'polypeptide(L)'
;MDNYRKKMFRGAKIEDCILEFENNERQAKIKKEEVKDKCEKRFYEGLSLAYRLVSQKLRWEFDYKKEEWEKNIVNKIEKIIKQIEEFELNSSSQKPIIELEKEHNIPISLQVGQYKGMALGYSSIRNKLEKELSQRRGKEKIGEIIADCIDEFEFISDYYRKEIEKAEDDFIKGFLGGNLIAYQNVLKQLKLEV
;
A
#
# COMPACT_ATOMS: atom_id res chain seq x y z
N MET A 1 6.88 -20.65 -26.66
CA MET A 1 6.96 -19.24 -27.12
C MET A 1 5.52 -18.78 -27.24
N ASP A 2 4.91 -18.43 -26.12
CA ASP A 2 3.45 -18.39 -26.04
C ASP A 2 2.94 -16.97 -25.94
N ASN A 3 2.64 -16.45 -27.12
CA ASN A 3 1.52 -15.56 -27.42
C ASN A 3 1.30 -14.42 -26.42
N TYR A 4 2.27 -13.51 -26.35
CA TYR A 4 2.06 -12.11 -25.98
C TYR A 4 1.00 -11.53 -26.94
N ARG A 5 -0.29 -11.65 -26.60
CA ARG A 5 -1.33 -10.85 -27.25
C ARG A 5 -0.98 -9.39 -26.95
N LYS A 6 -0.32 -8.73 -27.91
CA LYS A 6 -0.04 -7.29 -27.91
C LYS A 6 -1.35 -6.53 -27.79
N LYS A 7 -1.83 -6.35 -26.56
CA LYS A 7 -2.97 -5.49 -26.29
C LYS A 7 -2.51 -4.07 -26.63
N MET A 8 -3.27 -3.41 -27.50
CA MET A 8 -3.02 -2.04 -27.92
C MET A 8 -3.97 -1.12 -27.15
N PHE A 9 -3.46 0.00 -26.65
CA PHE A 9 -4.27 1.07 -26.08
C PHE A 9 -4.30 2.22 -27.08
N ARG A 10 -5.48 2.48 -27.67
CA ARG A 10 -5.70 3.53 -28.68
C ARG A 10 -4.69 3.49 -29.86
N GLY A 11 -4.27 2.29 -30.27
CA GLY A 11 -3.32 2.08 -31.37
C GLY A 11 -1.84 2.10 -30.97
N ALA A 12 -1.50 2.43 -29.72
CA ALA A 12 -0.16 2.28 -29.17
C ALA A 12 0.01 0.91 -28.47
N LYS A 13 1.19 0.29 -28.54
CA LYS A 13 1.46 -0.92 -27.75
C LYS A 13 1.55 -0.52 -26.29
N ILE A 14 0.89 -1.29 -25.44
CA ILE A 14 0.84 -1.00 -24.00
C ILE A 14 2.21 -1.15 -23.35
N GLU A 15 3.03 -2.07 -23.86
CA GLU A 15 4.46 -2.16 -23.59
C GLU A 15 5.18 -0.82 -23.73
N ASP A 16 5.01 -0.16 -24.87
CA ASP A 16 5.68 1.09 -25.19
C ASP A 16 5.15 2.21 -24.27
N CYS A 17 3.84 2.24 -24.00
CA CYS A 17 3.25 3.20 -23.06
C CYS A 17 3.78 3.00 -21.62
N ILE A 18 3.89 1.76 -21.14
CA ILE A 18 4.42 1.46 -19.81
C ILE A 18 5.88 1.93 -19.71
N LEU A 19 6.70 1.64 -20.72
CA LEU A 19 8.11 2.06 -20.76
C LEU A 19 8.25 3.58 -20.80
N GLU A 20 7.38 4.26 -21.54
CA GLU A 20 7.34 5.73 -21.62
C GLU A 20 6.98 6.35 -20.26
N PHE A 21 5.97 5.82 -19.57
CA PHE A 21 5.61 6.27 -18.22
C PHE A 21 6.73 6.03 -17.21
N GLU A 22 7.42 4.89 -17.28
CA GLU A 22 8.60 4.63 -16.43
C GLU A 22 9.77 5.56 -16.72
N ASN A 23 9.99 5.89 -17.99
CA ASN A 23 11.00 6.88 -18.35
C ASN A 23 10.63 8.27 -17.81
N ASN A 24 9.37 8.68 -17.95
CA ASN A 24 8.88 9.95 -17.44
C ASN A 24 8.91 10.01 -15.90
N GLU A 25 8.67 8.90 -15.20
CA GLU A 25 8.88 8.79 -13.76
C GLU A 25 10.35 9.06 -13.38
N ARG A 26 11.31 8.45 -14.07
CA ARG A 26 12.75 8.67 -13.80
C ARG A 26 13.16 10.11 -14.07
N GLN A 27 12.69 10.69 -15.18
CA GLN A 27 12.96 12.10 -15.51
C GLN A 27 12.37 13.03 -14.46
N ALA A 28 11.18 12.75 -13.93
CA ALA A 28 10.60 13.51 -12.83
C ALA A 28 11.42 13.42 -11.54
N LYS A 29 12.01 12.25 -11.24
CA LYS A 29 12.92 12.09 -10.09
C LYS A 29 14.22 12.88 -10.25
N ILE A 30 14.84 12.83 -11.42
CA ILE A 30 16.06 13.59 -11.72
C ILE A 30 15.78 15.09 -11.57
N LYS A 31 14.69 15.59 -12.17
CA LYS A 31 14.29 16.99 -12.05
C LYS A 31 13.97 17.41 -10.61
N LYS A 32 13.38 16.52 -9.80
CA LYS A 32 13.17 16.77 -8.37
C LYS A 32 14.50 17.03 -7.63
N GLU A 33 15.57 16.33 -8.00
CA GLU A 33 16.89 16.46 -7.38
C GLU A 33 17.61 17.74 -7.83
N GLU A 34 17.44 18.15 -9.09
CA GLU A 34 18.08 19.34 -9.67
C GLU A 34 17.46 20.67 -9.19
N VAL A 35 16.17 20.64 -8.87
CA VAL A 35 15.41 21.82 -8.47
C VAL A 35 15.73 22.24 -7.04
N LYS A 36 15.90 23.55 -6.80
CA LYS A 36 16.12 24.11 -5.45
C LYS A 36 14.82 24.56 -4.78
N ASP A 37 13.81 24.95 -5.56
CA ASP A 37 12.54 25.44 -5.05
C ASP A 37 11.67 24.32 -4.44
N LYS A 38 11.00 24.63 -3.33
CA LYS A 38 10.19 23.66 -2.57
C LYS A 38 8.87 23.34 -3.26
N CYS A 39 8.25 24.30 -3.96
CA CYS A 39 6.98 24.06 -4.66
C CYS A 39 7.21 23.20 -5.90
N GLU A 40 8.24 23.52 -6.69
CA GLU A 40 8.61 22.72 -7.85
C GLU A 40 9.02 21.29 -7.46
N LYS A 41 9.74 21.09 -6.33
CA LYS A 41 10.03 19.74 -5.82
C LYS A 41 8.77 18.91 -5.57
N ARG A 42 7.75 19.51 -4.95
CA ARG A 42 6.47 18.84 -4.69
C ARG A 42 5.71 18.55 -5.98
N PHE A 43 5.79 19.43 -6.98
CA PHE A 43 5.21 19.21 -8.29
C PHE A 43 5.84 18.00 -9.00
N TYR A 44 7.17 17.91 -9.03
CA TYR A 44 7.88 16.76 -9.62
C TYR A 44 7.66 15.46 -8.84
N GLU A 45 7.49 15.54 -7.53
CA GLU A 45 7.07 14.41 -6.71
C GLU A 45 5.67 13.90 -7.07
N GLY A 46 4.70 14.82 -7.24
CA GLY A 46 3.35 14.49 -7.71
C GLY A 46 3.35 13.88 -9.12
N LEU A 47 4.16 14.43 -10.04
CA LEU A 47 4.32 13.87 -11.38
C LEU A 47 4.94 12.47 -11.37
N SER A 48 5.99 12.26 -10.59
CA SER A 48 6.62 10.94 -10.45
C SER A 48 5.61 9.91 -9.94
N LEU A 49 4.81 10.30 -8.94
CA LEU A 49 3.74 9.48 -8.40
C LEU A 49 2.70 9.13 -9.47
N ALA A 50 2.22 10.12 -10.22
CA ALA A 50 1.21 9.92 -11.25
C ALA A 50 1.68 8.96 -12.35
N TYR A 51 2.89 9.13 -12.87
CA TYR A 51 3.44 8.23 -13.90
C TYR A 51 3.59 6.79 -13.40
N ARG A 52 4.02 6.62 -12.14
CA ARG A 52 4.12 5.31 -11.50
C ARG A 52 2.76 4.63 -11.32
N LEU A 53 1.72 5.39 -10.99
CA LEU A 53 0.36 4.86 -10.83
C LEU A 53 -0.21 4.40 -12.18
N VAL A 54 -0.06 5.22 -13.23
CA VAL A 54 -0.55 4.87 -14.57
C VAL A 54 0.15 3.63 -15.11
N SER A 55 1.48 3.53 -14.98
CA SER A 55 2.23 2.37 -15.47
C SER A 55 1.80 1.08 -14.76
N GLN A 56 1.49 1.13 -13.47
CA GLN A 56 1.02 -0.04 -12.73
C GLN A 56 -0.41 -0.43 -13.03
N LYS A 57 -1.30 0.55 -13.18
CA LYS A 57 -2.67 0.28 -13.60
C LYS A 57 -2.70 -0.41 -14.96
N LEU A 58 -1.87 0.05 -15.90
CA LEU A 58 -1.70 -0.61 -17.20
C LEU A 58 -1.12 -2.02 -17.06
N ARG A 59 -0.16 -2.25 -16.15
CA ARG A 59 0.37 -3.59 -15.88
C ARG A 59 -0.69 -4.54 -15.33
N TRP A 60 -1.55 -4.06 -14.44
CA TRP A 60 -2.64 -4.84 -13.85
C TRP A 60 -3.75 -5.14 -14.86
N GLU A 61 -4.29 -4.11 -15.54
CA GLU A 61 -5.41 -4.28 -16.48
C GLU A 61 -5.04 -5.12 -17.73
N PHE A 62 -3.79 -5.00 -18.18
CA PHE A 62 -3.35 -5.63 -19.42
C PHE A 62 -2.49 -6.88 -19.21
N ASP A 63 -2.27 -7.30 -17.95
CA ASP A 63 -1.50 -8.48 -17.57
C ASP A 63 -0.08 -8.48 -18.15
N TYR A 64 0.60 -7.34 -18.06
CA TYR A 64 1.95 -7.18 -18.59
C TYR A 64 3.00 -7.73 -17.61
N LYS A 65 3.53 -8.92 -17.93
CA LYS A 65 4.45 -9.68 -17.08
C LYS A 65 5.93 -9.47 -17.45
N LYS A 66 6.59 -8.54 -16.75
CA LYS A 66 8.05 -8.53 -16.69
C LYS A 66 8.48 -9.27 -15.42
N GLU A 67 9.30 -10.32 -15.53
CA GLU A 67 9.80 -11.10 -14.36
C GLU A 67 10.40 -10.20 -13.27
N GLU A 68 11.05 -9.11 -13.68
CA GLU A 68 11.63 -8.09 -12.80
C GLU A 68 10.56 -7.32 -12.00
N TRP A 69 9.38 -7.09 -12.57
CA TRP A 69 8.26 -6.43 -11.88
C TRP A 69 7.61 -7.33 -10.85
N GLU A 70 7.41 -8.61 -11.17
CA GLU A 70 6.90 -9.60 -10.20
C GLU A 70 7.86 -9.73 -9.01
N LYS A 71 9.18 -9.83 -9.28
CA LYS A 71 10.21 -9.80 -8.24
C LYS A 71 10.14 -8.51 -7.41
N ASN A 72 9.94 -7.35 -8.04
CA ASN A 72 9.84 -6.07 -7.33
C ASN A 72 8.60 -5.98 -6.44
N ILE A 73 7.45 -6.52 -6.85
CA ILE A 73 6.24 -6.56 -6.01
C ILE A 73 6.41 -7.54 -4.86
N VAL A 74 6.93 -8.74 -5.12
CA VAL A 74 7.22 -9.72 -4.06
C VAL A 74 8.18 -9.11 -3.04
N ASN A 75 9.28 -8.50 -3.48
CA ASN A 75 10.23 -7.83 -2.59
C ASN A 75 9.59 -6.67 -1.80
N LYS A 76 8.62 -5.95 -2.37
CA LYS A 76 7.86 -4.92 -1.63
C LYS A 76 7.00 -5.55 -0.56
N ILE A 77 6.26 -6.61 -0.88
CA ILE A 77 5.41 -7.30 0.09
C ILE A 77 6.25 -7.91 1.20
N GLU A 78 7.37 -8.55 0.87
CA GLU A 78 8.33 -9.07 1.85
C GLU A 78 8.90 -7.97 2.75
N LYS A 79 9.17 -6.78 2.21
CA LYS A 79 9.56 -5.61 3.02
C LYS A 79 8.44 -5.15 3.95
N ILE A 80 7.19 -5.13 3.49
CA ILE A 80 6.03 -4.75 4.31
C ILE A 80 5.87 -5.77 5.44
N ILE A 81 5.94 -7.06 5.14
CA ILE A 81 5.90 -8.15 6.12
C ILE A 81 7.02 -7.96 7.15
N LYS A 82 8.26 -7.74 6.69
CA LYS A 82 9.41 -7.54 7.59
C LYS A 82 9.27 -6.29 8.46
N GLN A 83 8.74 -5.20 7.91
CA GLN A 83 8.44 -4.01 8.70
C GLN A 83 7.41 -4.33 9.78
N ILE A 84 6.32 -5.02 9.43
CA ILE A 84 5.30 -5.47 10.40
C ILE A 84 5.93 -6.37 11.47
N GLU A 85 6.79 -7.31 11.11
CA GLU A 85 7.52 -8.17 12.05
C GLU A 85 8.45 -7.38 12.98
N GLU A 86 9.20 -6.42 12.44
CA GLU A 86 10.05 -5.53 13.23
C GLU A 86 9.21 -4.66 14.18
N PHE A 87 8.03 -4.21 13.75
CA PHE A 87 7.08 -3.54 14.64
C PHE A 87 6.59 -4.46 15.76
N GLU A 88 6.17 -5.69 15.44
CA GLU A 88 5.69 -6.70 16.41
C GLU A 88 6.77 -7.04 17.45
N LEU A 89 8.02 -7.26 17.01
CA LEU A 89 9.16 -7.59 17.87
C LEU A 89 9.55 -6.41 18.79
N ASN A 90 9.56 -5.18 18.26
CA ASN A 90 9.93 -3.99 19.03
C ASN A 90 8.83 -3.52 20.00
N SER A 91 7.55 -3.84 19.74
CA SER A 91 6.44 -3.58 20.68
C SER A 91 6.48 -4.41 21.97
N SER A 92 7.38 -5.39 22.08
CA SER A 92 7.63 -6.11 23.34
C SER A 92 8.44 -5.28 24.35
N SER A 93 9.11 -4.19 23.92
CA SER A 93 10.03 -3.44 24.79
C SER A 93 9.99 -1.91 24.67
N GLN A 94 9.32 -1.29 23.68
CA GLN A 94 9.26 0.18 23.57
C GLN A 94 7.91 0.72 23.08
N LYS A 95 7.59 1.94 23.56
CA LYS A 95 6.45 2.75 23.14
C LYS A 95 6.40 2.86 21.60
N PRO A 96 5.20 2.92 20.99
CA PRO A 96 5.04 2.99 19.55
C PRO A 96 5.87 4.13 18.93
N ILE A 97 6.41 3.89 17.74
CA ILE A 97 7.34 4.76 16.96
C ILE A 97 6.76 6.14 16.62
N ILE A 98 5.49 6.38 16.89
CA ILE A 98 4.88 7.70 16.82
C ILE A 98 4.95 8.26 18.24
N GLU A 99 5.91 9.15 18.52
CA GLU A 99 5.57 10.28 19.39
C GLU A 99 4.37 10.94 18.71
N LEU A 100 3.16 10.51 19.10
CA LEU A 100 2.04 11.42 19.01
C LEU A 100 2.56 12.60 19.81
N GLU A 101 2.84 13.72 19.12
CA GLU A 101 2.77 15.01 19.78
C GLU A 101 1.56 14.87 20.69
N LYS A 102 1.77 14.95 22.01
CA LYS A 102 0.67 14.90 22.95
C LYS A 102 -0.19 16.09 22.59
N GLU A 103 -1.11 15.94 21.65
CA GLU A 103 -2.28 16.78 21.57
C GLU A 103 -2.96 16.48 22.89
N HIS A 104 -2.84 17.43 23.81
CA HIS A 104 -3.16 17.29 25.23
C HIS A 104 -4.66 17.01 25.50
N ASN A 105 -5.43 16.59 24.49
CA ASN A 105 -6.89 16.49 24.50
C ASN A 105 -7.47 15.15 24.01
N ILE A 106 -6.66 14.15 23.64
CA ILE A 106 -7.21 12.85 23.21
C ILE A 106 -7.34 11.92 24.42
N PRO A 107 -8.51 11.29 24.67
CA PRO A 107 -8.69 10.35 25.77
C PRO A 107 -7.68 9.21 25.74
N ILE A 108 -7.06 8.90 26.89
CA ILE A 108 -6.07 7.82 27.01
C ILE A 108 -6.68 6.48 26.57
N SER A 109 -7.95 6.25 26.90
CA SER A 109 -8.69 5.04 26.50
C SER A 109 -8.75 4.88 24.97
N LEU A 110 -9.01 5.98 24.25
CA LEU A 110 -9.01 6.02 22.78
C LEU A 110 -7.63 5.72 22.21
N GLN A 111 -6.57 6.31 22.76
CA GLN A 111 -5.19 6.06 22.30
C GLN A 111 -4.78 4.59 22.49
N VAL A 112 -5.08 4.00 23.65
CA VAL A 112 -4.79 2.59 23.93
C VAL A 112 -5.58 1.68 23.00
N GLY A 113 -6.85 2.02 22.74
CA GLY A 113 -7.66 1.36 21.72
C GLY A 113 -6.99 1.39 20.35
N GLN A 114 -6.60 2.58 19.88
CA GLN A 114 -5.94 2.78 18.58
C GLN A 114 -4.72 1.90 18.40
N TYR A 115 -3.80 1.90 19.35
CA TYR A 115 -2.59 1.08 19.23
C TYR A 115 -2.89 -0.43 19.17
N LYS A 116 -3.82 -0.92 20.00
CA LYS A 116 -4.24 -2.33 19.97
C LYS A 116 -4.92 -2.69 18.65
N GLY A 117 -5.76 -1.79 18.13
CA GLY A 117 -6.42 -1.96 16.85
C GLY A 117 -5.44 -2.01 15.69
N MET A 118 -4.45 -1.12 15.67
CA MET A 118 -3.40 -1.11 14.65
C MET A 118 -2.59 -2.40 14.68
N ALA A 119 -2.18 -2.87 15.86
CA ALA A 119 -1.41 -4.10 16.00
C ALA A 119 -2.19 -5.32 15.45
N LEU A 120 -3.46 -5.47 15.83
CA LEU A 120 -4.30 -6.56 15.31
C LEU A 120 -4.53 -6.43 13.81
N GLY A 121 -4.79 -5.22 13.32
CA GLY A 121 -4.99 -4.95 11.90
C GLY A 121 -3.77 -5.37 11.07
N TYR A 122 -2.57 -4.93 11.45
CA TYR A 122 -1.33 -5.31 10.76
C TYR A 122 -1.07 -6.81 10.80
N SER A 123 -1.28 -7.46 11.96
CA SER A 123 -1.12 -8.92 12.08
C SER A 123 -2.10 -9.68 11.18
N SER A 124 -3.36 -9.24 11.11
CA SER A 124 -4.39 -9.83 10.24
C SER A 124 -4.05 -9.69 8.76
N ILE A 125 -3.60 -8.48 8.36
CA ILE A 125 -3.17 -8.20 7.00
C ILE A 125 -1.96 -9.06 6.61
N ARG A 126 -0.96 -9.14 7.49
CA ARG A 126 0.23 -9.97 7.29
C ARG A 126 -0.16 -11.43 7.06
N ASN A 127 -0.91 -12.02 7.99
CA ASN A 127 -1.33 -13.42 7.91
C ASN A 127 -2.10 -13.70 6.62
N LYS A 128 -2.95 -12.77 6.20
CA LYS A 128 -3.68 -12.89 4.93
C LYS A 128 -2.74 -12.86 3.73
N LEU A 129 -1.87 -11.86 3.63
CA LEU A 129 -0.91 -11.76 2.53
C LEU A 129 0.01 -12.98 2.45
N GLU A 130 0.54 -13.45 3.56
CA GLU A 130 1.38 -14.66 3.63
C GLU A 130 0.61 -15.91 3.19
N LYS A 131 -0.64 -16.06 3.65
CA LYS A 131 -1.49 -17.19 3.27
C LYS A 131 -1.80 -17.18 1.77
N GLU A 132 -2.25 -16.05 1.23
CA GLU A 132 -2.62 -15.94 -0.19
C GLU A 132 -1.39 -16.15 -1.08
N LEU A 133 -0.25 -15.55 -0.73
CA LEU A 133 1.00 -15.78 -1.45
C LEU A 133 1.46 -17.24 -1.35
N SER A 134 1.47 -17.86 -0.17
CA SER A 134 1.93 -19.25 -0.05
C SER A 134 1.04 -20.26 -0.79
N GLN A 135 -0.27 -20.03 -0.84
CA GLN A 135 -1.23 -20.97 -1.43
C GLN A 135 -1.33 -20.86 -2.96
N ARG A 136 -1.23 -19.63 -3.48
CA ARG A 136 -1.55 -19.28 -4.86
C ARG A 136 -0.32 -18.90 -5.70
N ARG A 137 0.82 -18.58 -5.09
CA ARG A 137 2.06 -18.28 -5.83
C ARG A 137 2.49 -19.47 -6.68
N GLY A 138 2.75 -19.20 -7.95
CA GLY A 138 3.10 -20.21 -8.96
C GLY A 138 1.91 -20.93 -9.59
N LYS A 139 0.69 -20.74 -9.06
CA LYS A 139 -0.58 -21.23 -9.65
C LYS A 139 -1.38 -20.10 -10.29
N GLU A 140 -1.35 -18.93 -9.67
CA GLU A 140 -2.08 -17.73 -10.08
C GLU A 140 -1.13 -16.54 -10.22
N LYS A 141 -1.61 -15.48 -10.85
CA LYS A 141 -0.81 -14.29 -11.08
C LYS A 141 -0.74 -13.47 -9.81
N ILE A 142 0.46 -13.00 -9.47
CA ILE A 142 0.67 -12.12 -8.31
C ILE A 142 -0.23 -10.88 -8.36
N GLY A 143 -0.45 -10.30 -9.56
CA GLY A 143 -1.36 -9.17 -9.70
C GLY A 143 -2.81 -9.49 -9.31
N GLU A 144 -3.31 -10.69 -9.66
CA GLU A 144 -4.67 -11.15 -9.32
C GLU A 144 -4.78 -11.44 -7.82
N ILE A 145 -3.78 -12.12 -7.25
CA ILE A 145 -3.72 -12.40 -5.80
C ILE A 145 -3.75 -11.09 -4.99
N ILE A 146 -2.99 -10.07 -5.44
CA ILE A 146 -2.93 -8.78 -4.76
C ILE A 146 -4.19 -7.94 -4.99
N ALA A 147 -4.80 -8.00 -6.18
CA ALA A 147 -6.08 -7.36 -6.44
C ALA A 147 -7.17 -7.90 -5.49
N ASP A 148 -7.26 -9.21 -5.32
CA ASP A 148 -8.22 -9.82 -4.38
C ASP A 148 -7.98 -9.36 -2.94
N CYS A 149 -6.71 -9.29 -2.52
CA CYS A 149 -6.35 -8.79 -1.19
C CYS A 149 -6.74 -7.31 -1.03
N ILE A 150 -6.53 -6.50 -2.06
CA ILE A 150 -6.91 -5.09 -2.07
C ILE A 150 -8.42 -4.93 -1.92
N ASP A 151 -9.21 -5.65 -2.71
CA ASP A 151 -10.68 -5.58 -2.66
C ASP A 151 -11.22 -5.97 -1.28
N GLU A 152 -10.63 -7.03 -0.68
CA GLU A 152 -10.98 -7.46 0.68
C GLU A 152 -10.59 -6.41 1.73
N PHE A 153 -9.41 -5.81 1.62
CA PHE A 153 -8.94 -4.79 2.55
C PHE A 153 -9.75 -3.49 2.43
N GLU A 154 -10.22 -3.13 1.23
CA GLU A 154 -11.16 -2.02 1.03
C GLU A 154 -12.49 -2.29 1.72
N PHE A 155 -13.06 -3.48 1.51
CA PHE A 155 -14.30 -3.89 2.16
C PHE A 155 -14.19 -3.82 3.69
N ILE A 156 -13.09 -4.34 4.24
CA ILE A 156 -12.83 -4.30 5.70
C ILE A 156 -12.63 -2.87 6.19
N SER A 157 -11.94 -2.01 5.44
CA SER A 157 -11.78 -0.59 5.77
C SER A 157 -13.12 0.13 5.83
N ASP A 158 -14.00 -0.12 4.86
CA ASP A 158 -15.33 0.48 4.83
C ASP A 158 -16.22 -0.04 5.95
N TYR A 159 -16.08 -1.31 6.34
CA TYR A 159 -16.73 -1.86 7.53
C TYR A 159 -16.28 -1.10 8.80
N TYR A 160 -14.97 -0.99 9.05
CA TYR A 160 -14.48 -0.28 10.24
C TYR A 160 -14.90 1.18 10.25
N ARG A 161 -14.90 1.86 9.10
CA ARG A 161 -15.36 3.26 9.00
C ARG A 161 -16.80 3.42 9.50
N LYS A 162 -17.70 2.51 9.11
CA LYS A 162 -19.12 2.52 9.53
C LYS A 162 -19.28 2.18 11.00
N GLU A 163 -18.49 1.26 11.53
CA GLU A 163 -18.59 0.85 12.94
C GLU A 163 -18.03 1.91 13.90
N ILE A 164 -17.02 2.69 13.49
CA ILE A 164 -16.50 3.82 14.28
C ILE A 164 -17.59 4.86 14.55
N GLU A 165 -18.48 5.12 13.59
CA GLU A 165 -19.57 6.09 13.74
C GLU A 165 -20.61 5.64 14.79
N LYS A 166 -20.73 4.33 15.01
CA LYS A 166 -21.66 3.72 15.97
C LYS A 166 -21.05 3.52 17.36
N ALA A 167 -19.73 3.65 17.49
CA ALA A 167 -19.02 3.39 18.73
C ALA A 167 -19.15 4.58 19.70
N GLU A 168 -19.80 4.34 20.83
CA GLU A 168 -19.94 5.31 21.92
C GLU A 168 -18.76 5.28 22.90
N ASP A 169 -18.11 4.12 23.07
CA ASP A 169 -16.98 3.95 23.97
C ASP A 169 -15.66 4.36 23.31
N ASP A 170 -14.87 5.16 24.04
CA ASP A 170 -13.58 5.67 23.57
C ASP A 170 -12.59 4.55 23.24
N PHE A 171 -12.51 3.48 24.05
CA PHE A 171 -11.60 2.38 23.75
C PHE A 171 -12.01 1.66 22.46
N ILE A 172 -13.29 1.33 22.31
CA ILE A 172 -13.82 0.65 21.12
C ILE A 172 -13.65 1.52 19.87
N LYS A 173 -13.98 2.81 19.96
CA LYS A 173 -13.79 3.76 18.87
C LYS A 173 -12.33 3.86 18.46
N GLY A 174 -11.44 3.89 19.45
CA GLY A 174 -10.00 3.85 19.24
C GLY A 174 -9.58 2.57 18.55
N PHE A 175 -10.02 1.41 19.03
CA PHE A 175 -9.69 0.09 18.50
C PHE A 175 -10.14 -0.11 17.05
N LEU A 176 -11.37 0.28 16.72
CA LEU A 176 -11.87 0.26 15.34
C LEU A 176 -11.10 1.24 14.46
N GLY A 177 -10.81 2.45 14.97
CA GLY A 177 -9.98 3.44 14.31
C GLY A 177 -8.56 2.93 14.02
N GLY A 178 -7.96 2.22 14.96
CA GLY A 178 -6.64 1.62 14.80
C GLY A 178 -6.61 0.57 13.69
N ASN A 179 -7.61 -0.31 13.64
CA ASN A 179 -7.75 -1.27 12.55
C ASN A 179 -7.90 -0.54 11.21
N LEU A 180 -8.80 0.44 11.12
CA LEU A 180 -9.00 1.25 9.91
C LEU A 180 -7.68 1.86 9.42
N ILE A 181 -6.90 2.47 10.31
CA ILE A 181 -5.61 3.08 9.96
C ILE A 181 -4.64 2.02 9.41
N ALA A 182 -4.54 0.85 10.03
CA ALA A 182 -3.66 -0.22 9.56
C ALA A 182 -4.03 -0.69 8.14
N TYR A 183 -5.32 -0.96 7.88
CA TYR A 183 -5.79 -1.35 6.55
C TYR A 183 -5.60 -0.24 5.52
N GLN A 184 -5.89 1.01 5.86
CA GLN A 184 -5.66 2.15 4.96
C GLN A 184 -4.18 2.34 4.64
N ASN A 185 -3.29 2.20 5.62
CA ASN A 185 -1.85 2.32 5.39
C ASN A 185 -1.33 1.22 4.48
N VAL A 186 -1.75 -0.04 4.67
CA VAL A 186 -1.33 -1.12 3.78
C VAL A 186 -1.96 -0.97 2.40
N LEU A 187 -3.24 -0.59 2.30
CA LEU A 187 -3.88 -0.26 1.03
C LEU A 187 -3.13 0.82 0.28
N LYS A 188 -2.72 1.90 0.97
CA LYS A 188 -1.87 2.95 0.40
C LYS A 188 -0.57 2.38 -0.13
N GLN A 189 0.12 1.53 0.62
CA GLN A 189 1.38 0.93 0.17
C GLN A 189 1.20 -0.05 -1.00
N LEU A 190 0.13 -0.85 -1.01
CA LEU A 190 -0.20 -1.81 -2.07
C LEU A 190 -0.68 -1.09 -3.35
N LYS A 191 -1.42 0.02 -3.21
CA LYS A 191 -1.89 0.87 -4.32
C LYS A 191 -0.92 1.99 -4.71
N LEU A 192 0.11 2.21 -3.89
CA LEU A 192 1.12 3.28 -3.96
C LEU A 192 0.62 4.72 -3.81
N GLU A 193 -0.22 4.98 -2.82
CA GLU A 193 -0.23 6.29 -2.17
C GLU A 193 0.81 6.27 -1.03
N VAL A 194 1.62 7.33 -0.92
CA VAL A 194 2.76 7.43 0.01
C VAL A 194 2.32 7.46 1.46
#